data_AF-A0A7S0T636-F1
#
_entry.id   AF-A0A7S0T636-F1
#
_cell.length_a   1.000
_cell.length_b   1.000
_cell.length_c   1.000
_cell.angle_alpha   90.00
_cell.angle_beta   90.00
_cell.angle_gamma   90.00
#
_symmetry.space_group_name_H-M   'P 1'
#
loop_
_entity.id
_entity.type
_entity.pdbx_description
1 polymer ?
#
loop_
_entity_poly.entity_id
_entity_poly.type
_entity_poly.pdbx_seq_one_letter_code
_entity_poly.pdbx_strand_id
1 'polypeptide(L)'
;RYVLTHSAATWASNFVTDLSKFASERQTKLRRLHVLQVSHLLSMYRAARQMRLLFLDYDGTLTSKLNPRDAHVRLDKILRHLSADPRNAVFVMTEGDSARTLGWLHSTGVGLVSEHGCLIKWPRALWHRMVHSALTADQTT
;
A
#
# COMPACT_ATOMS: atom_id res chain seq x y z
N ARG A 1 -20.25 7.83 40.63
CA ARG A 1 -19.41 6.64 40.88
C ARG A 1 -18.69 6.10 39.63
N TYR A 2 -19.21 6.32 38.40
CA TYR A 2 -18.60 5.89 37.13
C TYR A 2 -17.33 6.67 36.69
N VAL A 3 -17.24 7.95 37.05
CA VAL A 3 -16.08 8.83 36.74
C VAL A 3 -14.82 8.44 37.52
N LEU A 4 -14.97 7.79 38.69
CA LEU A 4 -13.82 7.36 39.52
C LEU A 4 -13.18 6.06 39.01
N THR A 5 -13.93 5.22 38.30
CA THR A 5 -13.43 3.93 37.78
C THR A 5 -12.84 4.06 36.37
N HIS A 6 -13.11 5.16 35.66
CA HIS A 6 -12.59 5.48 34.33
C HIS A 6 -11.67 6.70 34.38
N SER A 7 -10.75 6.70 35.35
CA SER A 7 -9.77 7.77 35.51
C SER A 7 -8.61 7.62 34.52
N ALA A 8 -7.88 8.72 34.27
CA ALA A 8 -6.64 8.67 33.51
C ALA A 8 -5.61 7.69 34.10
N ALA A 9 -5.59 7.53 35.42
CA ALA A 9 -4.71 6.56 36.09
C ALA A 9 -5.12 5.11 35.78
N THR A 10 -6.42 4.82 35.78
CA THR A 10 -6.93 3.49 35.39
C THR A 10 -6.61 3.19 33.93
N TRP A 11 -6.80 4.18 33.04
CA TRP A 11 -6.43 4.05 31.63
C TRP A 11 -4.93 3.79 31.46
N ALA A 12 -4.06 4.55 32.14
CA ALA A 12 -2.62 4.40 32.03
C ALA A 12 -2.14 3.02 32.50
N SER A 13 -2.69 2.53 33.62
CA SER A 13 -2.39 1.19 34.13
C SER A 13 -2.82 0.10 33.14
N ASN A 14 -4.03 0.22 32.58
CA ASN A 14 -4.54 -0.74 31.60
C ASN A 14 -3.69 -0.68 30.31
N PHE A 15 -3.35 0.51 29.84
CA PHE A 15 -2.52 0.71 28.65
C PHE A 15 -1.14 0.05 28.80
N VAL A 16 -0.43 0.28 29.92
CA VAL A 16 0.89 -0.33 30.16
C VAL A 16 0.79 -1.86 30.29
N THR A 17 -0.28 -2.35 30.93
CA THR A 17 -0.54 -3.79 31.07
C THR A 17 -0.77 -4.44 29.71
N ASP A 18 -1.66 -3.86 28.90
CA ASP A 18 -1.97 -4.33 27.55
C ASP A 18 -0.72 -4.26 26.68
N LEU A 19 0.04 -3.17 26.73
CA LEU A 19 1.28 -3.02 25.97
C LEU A 19 2.29 -4.11 26.32
N SER A 20 2.46 -4.42 27.62
CA SER A 20 3.35 -5.48 28.08
C SER A 20 2.90 -6.86 27.61
N LYS A 21 1.60 -7.12 27.62
CA LYS A 21 1.00 -8.34 27.07
C LYS A 21 1.19 -8.44 25.56
N PHE A 22 0.96 -7.36 24.82
CA PHE A 22 1.20 -7.33 23.38
C PHE A 22 2.68 -7.53 23.04
N ALA A 23 3.60 -6.94 23.81
CA ALA A 23 5.03 -7.09 23.60
C ALA A 23 5.48 -8.54 23.80
N SER A 24 4.98 -9.23 24.83
CA SER A 24 5.31 -10.63 25.09
C SER A 24 4.68 -11.57 24.05
N GLU A 25 3.46 -11.29 23.58
CA GLU A 25 2.80 -12.07 22.53
C GLU A 25 3.34 -11.81 21.11
N ARG A 26 3.98 -10.65 20.88
CA ARG A 26 4.47 -10.23 19.56
C ARG A 26 5.37 -11.29 18.93
N GLN A 27 6.28 -11.86 19.71
CA GLN A 27 7.22 -12.86 19.20
C GLN A 27 6.47 -14.12 18.72
N THR A 28 5.43 -14.54 19.44
CA THR A 28 4.59 -15.68 19.05
C THR A 28 3.75 -15.38 17.82
N LYS A 29 3.23 -14.15 17.69
CA LYS A 29 2.48 -13.72 16.49
C LYS A 29 3.38 -13.62 15.26
N LEU A 30 4.59 -13.09 15.40
CA LEU A 30 5.57 -13.02 14.30
C LEU A 30 6.01 -14.42 13.84
N ARG A 31 6.12 -15.39 14.76
CA ARG A 31 6.40 -16.80 14.41
C ARG A 31 5.32 -17.45 13.54
N ARG A 32 4.11 -16.88 13.45
CA ARG A 32 3.05 -17.36 12.56
C ARG A 32 3.16 -16.83 11.14
N LEU A 33 3.99 -15.83 10.89
CA LEU A 33 4.21 -15.31 9.55
C LEU A 33 5.22 -16.20 8.83
N HIS A 34 4.79 -16.80 7.72
CA HIS A 34 5.67 -17.54 6.84
C HIS A 34 6.49 -16.56 5.98
N VAL A 35 7.77 -16.86 5.80
CA VAL A 35 8.62 -16.10 4.88
C VAL A 35 8.04 -16.15 3.48
N LEU A 36 7.93 -14.99 2.83
CA LEU A 36 7.44 -14.87 1.46
C LEU A 36 8.29 -15.70 0.51
N GLN A 37 7.69 -16.73 -0.09
CA GLN A 37 8.33 -17.56 -1.10
C GLN A 37 8.31 -16.85 -2.45
N VAL A 38 9.39 -16.13 -2.77
CA VAL A 38 9.48 -15.29 -3.98
C VAL A 38 9.26 -16.10 -5.27
N SER A 39 9.77 -17.33 -5.34
CA SER A 39 9.58 -18.22 -6.48
C SER A 39 8.10 -18.56 -6.71
N HIS A 40 7.36 -18.83 -5.63
CA HIS A 40 5.93 -19.11 -5.68
C HIS A 40 5.13 -17.88 -6.10
N LEU A 41 5.44 -16.71 -5.52
CA LEU A 41 4.84 -15.42 -5.91
C LEU A 41 5.06 -15.12 -7.40
N LEU A 42 6.28 -15.31 -7.90
CA LEU A 42 6.62 -15.09 -9.31
C LEU A 42 5.89 -16.06 -10.24
N SER A 43 5.73 -17.32 -9.82
CA SER A 43 4.94 -18.31 -10.57
C SER A 43 3.48 -17.85 -10.70
N MET A 44 2.85 -17.47 -9.58
CA MET A 44 1.48 -16.95 -9.58
C MET A 44 1.34 -15.67 -10.40
N TYR A 45 2.27 -14.73 -10.25
CA TYR A 45 2.29 -13.47 -10.99
C TYR A 45 2.37 -13.68 -12.51
N ARG A 46 3.16 -14.66 -12.97
CA ARG A 46 3.30 -14.99 -14.40
C ARG A 46 2.10 -15.75 -14.94
N ALA A 47 1.52 -16.66 -14.14
CA ALA A 47 0.36 -17.46 -14.52
C ALA A 47 -0.95 -16.66 -14.57
N ALA A 48 -1.04 -15.54 -13.84
CA ALA A 48 -2.22 -14.69 -13.81
C ALA A 48 -2.56 -14.12 -15.21
N ARG A 49 -3.72 -14.53 -15.73
CA ARG A 49 -4.27 -14.04 -17.01
C ARG A 49 -5.10 -12.77 -16.84
N GLN A 50 -5.69 -12.59 -15.67
CA GLN A 50 -6.49 -11.43 -15.32
C GLN A 50 -5.61 -10.27 -14.83
N MET A 51 -6.25 -9.13 -14.55
CA MET A 51 -5.55 -7.96 -14.03
C MET A 51 -4.99 -8.25 -12.63
N ARG A 52 -3.73 -7.87 -12.41
CA ARG A 52 -2.98 -8.01 -11.18
C ARG A 52 -3.03 -6.69 -10.43
N LEU A 53 -3.66 -6.69 -9.26
CA LEU A 53 -3.68 -5.57 -8.33
C LEU A 53 -2.47 -5.67 -7.40
N LEU A 54 -1.65 -4.62 -7.38
CA LEU A 54 -0.43 -4.57 -6.59
C LEU A 54 -0.50 -3.34 -5.68
N PHE A 55 -0.62 -3.55 -4.36
CA PHE A 55 -0.59 -2.49 -3.35
C PHE A 55 0.77 -2.46 -2.70
N LEU A 56 1.46 -1.32 -2.79
CA LEU A 56 2.80 -1.13 -2.29
C LEU A 56 2.79 0.00 -1.27
N ASP A 57 3.09 -0.33 -0.02
CA ASP A 57 3.27 0.66 1.04
C ASP A 57 4.56 1.46 0.84
N TYR A 58 4.51 2.76 1.02
CA TYR A 58 5.66 3.64 0.79
C TYR A 58 6.48 3.86 2.07
N ASP A 59 5.79 4.21 3.16
CA ASP A 59 6.39 4.71 4.39
C ASP A 59 6.96 3.56 5.23
N GLY A 60 8.28 3.41 5.24
CA GLY A 60 8.96 2.31 5.96
C GLY A 60 9.05 0.99 5.20
N THR A 61 8.34 0.84 4.07
CA THR A 61 8.42 -0.34 3.19
C THR A 61 9.29 -0.08 1.95
N LEU A 62 8.84 0.76 1.00
CA LEU A 62 9.61 1.04 -0.22
C LEU A 62 10.78 1.99 0.00
N THR A 63 10.68 2.89 0.98
CA THR A 63 11.75 3.87 1.25
C THR A 63 12.83 3.31 2.19
N SER A 64 12.50 2.41 3.12
CA SER A 64 13.39 1.91 4.18
C SER A 64 14.26 3.03 4.81
N LYS A 65 15.29 2.71 5.60
CA LYS A 65 16.21 3.73 6.16
C LYS A 65 17.26 4.24 5.14
N LEU A 66 16.97 4.16 3.84
CA LEU A 66 17.88 4.60 2.78
C LEU A 66 17.80 6.12 2.61
N ASN A 67 18.83 6.70 2.00
CA ASN A 67 18.78 8.09 1.54
C ASN A 67 17.61 8.23 0.53
N PRO A 68 16.67 9.18 0.74
CA PRO A 68 15.50 9.35 -0.11
C PRO A 68 15.83 9.44 -1.61
N ARG A 69 16.94 10.09 -1.98
CA ARG A 69 17.30 10.28 -3.38
C ARG A 69 17.58 8.95 -4.11
N ASP A 70 18.29 8.05 -3.47
CA ASP A 70 18.65 6.75 -4.07
C ASP A 70 17.44 5.82 -4.14
N ALA A 71 16.58 5.87 -3.12
CA ALA A 71 15.31 5.17 -3.13
C ALA A 71 14.44 5.62 -4.30
N HIS A 72 14.35 6.93 -4.56
CA HIS A 72 13.54 7.48 -5.65
C HIS A 72 13.99 6.98 -7.03
N VAL A 73 15.29 7.04 -7.34
CA VAL A 73 15.81 6.61 -8.66
C VAL A 73 15.53 5.13 -8.91
N ARG A 74 15.77 4.29 -7.90
CA ARG A 74 15.55 2.85 -8.01
C ARG A 74 14.06 2.53 -8.15
N LEU A 75 13.21 3.19 -7.37
CA LEU A 75 11.77 2.97 -7.40
C LEU A 75 11.13 3.48 -8.69
N ASP A 76 11.54 4.63 -9.23
CA ASP A 76 11.01 5.17 -10.50
C ASP A 76 11.13 4.13 -11.62
N LYS A 77 12.33 3.54 -11.78
CA LYS A 77 12.58 2.53 -12.82
C LYS A 77 11.72 1.28 -12.61
N ILE A 78 11.62 0.78 -11.38
CA ILE A 78 10.85 -0.42 -11.04
C ILE A 78 9.35 -0.19 -11.29
N LEU A 79 8.82 0.94 -10.82
CA LEU A 79 7.41 1.26 -10.91
C LEU A 79 6.99 1.51 -12.36
N ARG A 80 7.82 2.20 -13.16
CA ARG A 80 7.58 2.31 -14.61
C ARG A 80 7.54 0.95 -15.30
N HIS A 81 8.46 0.06 -14.96
CA HIS A 81 8.49 -1.28 -15.55
C HIS A 81 7.25 -2.10 -15.16
N LEU A 82 6.82 -2.02 -13.90
CA LEU A 82 5.60 -2.69 -13.44
C LEU A 82 4.34 -2.11 -14.10
N SER A 83 4.22 -0.79 -14.18
CA SER A 83 3.07 -0.10 -14.77
C SER A 83 3.03 -0.16 -16.31
N ALA A 84 4.14 -0.53 -16.96
CA ALA A 84 4.17 -0.75 -18.40
C ALA A 84 3.43 -2.03 -18.83
N ASP A 85 3.28 -3.02 -17.95
CA ASP A 85 2.42 -4.18 -18.24
C ASP A 85 0.95 -3.76 -18.06
N PRO A 86 0.12 -3.80 -19.12
CA PRO A 86 -1.27 -3.36 -19.04
C PRO A 86 -2.14 -4.23 -18.13
N ARG A 87 -1.67 -5.43 -17.75
CA ARG A 87 -2.34 -6.26 -16.76
C ARG A 87 -2.02 -5.85 -15.33
N ASN A 88 -1.10 -4.91 -15.10
CA ASN A 88 -0.77 -4.45 -13.75
C ASN A 88 -1.51 -3.15 -13.41
N ALA A 89 -2.26 -3.19 -12.31
CA ALA A 89 -2.75 -2.01 -11.64
C ALA A 89 -1.98 -1.84 -10.33
N VAL A 90 -0.99 -0.95 -10.36
CA VAL A 90 -0.08 -0.69 -9.24
C VAL A 90 -0.58 0.51 -8.46
N PHE A 91 -0.75 0.37 -7.15
CA PHE A 91 -1.03 1.44 -6.21
C PHE A 91 0.14 1.62 -5.25
N VAL A 92 0.58 2.85 -5.07
CA VAL A 92 1.51 3.23 -4.00
C VAL A 92 0.73 3.94 -2.90
N MET A 93 0.88 3.45 -1.67
CA MET A 93 0.15 3.93 -0.49
C MET A 93 1.10 4.72 0.41
N THR A 94 0.66 5.88 0.89
CA THR A 94 1.40 6.69 1.86
C THR A 94 0.46 7.25 2.93
N GLU A 95 0.98 7.47 4.12
CA GLU A 95 0.24 8.08 5.21
C GLU A 95 0.17 9.61 5.05
N GLY A 96 1.14 10.23 4.36
CA GLY A 96 1.25 11.67 4.20
C GLY A 96 0.58 12.24 2.94
N ASP A 97 0.74 13.55 2.76
CA ASP A 97 0.30 14.28 1.56
C ASP A 97 1.03 13.74 0.31
N SER A 98 0.27 13.16 -0.63
CA SER A 98 0.80 12.59 -1.86
C SER A 98 1.40 13.60 -2.82
N ALA A 99 0.90 14.84 -2.88
CA ALA A 99 1.44 15.86 -3.77
C ALA A 99 2.84 16.27 -3.32
N ARG A 100 3.01 16.46 -2.00
CA ARG A 100 4.30 16.80 -1.40
C ARG A 100 5.31 15.65 -1.43
N THR A 101 4.84 14.43 -1.17
CA THR A 101 5.73 13.29 -0.89
C THR A 101 5.98 12.42 -2.12
N LEU A 102 4.96 12.26 -2.97
CA LEU A 102 4.94 11.33 -4.10
C LEU A 102 4.70 12.02 -5.45
N GLY A 103 4.87 13.35 -5.52
CA GLY A 103 4.75 14.12 -6.77
C GLY A 103 5.57 13.52 -7.92
N TRP A 104 6.79 13.06 -7.64
CA TRP A 104 7.69 12.43 -8.61
C TRP A 104 7.18 11.09 -9.16
N LEU A 105 6.25 10.40 -8.48
CA LEU A 105 5.64 9.16 -8.96
C LEU A 105 4.58 9.37 -10.04
N HIS A 106 4.14 10.60 -10.28
CA HIS A 106 3.06 10.91 -11.21
C HIS A 106 3.37 10.45 -12.65
N SER A 107 4.64 10.47 -13.06
CA SER A 107 5.07 10.05 -14.40
C SER A 107 5.16 8.53 -14.57
N THR A 108 5.10 7.75 -13.49
CA THR A 108 5.33 6.30 -13.54
C THR A 108 4.11 5.51 -14.04
N GLY A 109 2.91 6.10 -13.96
CA GLY A 109 1.65 5.44 -14.34
C GLY A 109 0.98 4.65 -13.21
N VAL A 110 1.57 4.65 -12.01
CA VAL A 110 0.95 4.09 -10.79
C VAL A 110 -0.24 4.93 -10.32
N GLY A 111 -1.12 4.29 -9.57
CA GLY A 111 -2.10 4.95 -8.73
C GLY A 111 -1.50 5.34 -7.40
N LEU A 112 -2.08 6.35 -6.76
CA LEU A 112 -1.66 6.84 -5.45
C LEU A 112 -2.83 6.74 -4.48
N VAL A 113 -2.57 6.28 -3.28
CA VAL A 113 -3.50 6.30 -2.15
C VAL A 113 -2.81 7.08 -1.03
N SER A 114 -3.41 8.17 -0.59
CA SER A 114 -2.85 9.00 0.49
C SER A 114 -3.89 9.34 1.55
N GLU A 115 -3.41 9.91 2.65
CA GLU A 115 -4.25 10.36 3.78
C GLU A 115 -5.19 9.24 4.27
N HIS A 116 -4.62 8.09 4.61
CA HIS A 116 -5.37 6.91 5.06
C HIS A 116 -6.48 6.44 4.10
N GLY A 117 -6.35 6.76 2.81
CA GLY A 117 -7.33 6.37 1.79
C GLY A 117 -8.36 7.45 1.45
N CYS A 118 -8.29 8.64 2.05
CA CYS A 118 -9.16 9.76 1.70
C CYS A 118 -8.93 10.26 0.27
N LEU A 119 -7.70 10.13 -0.23
CA LEU A 119 -7.32 10.58 -1.57
C LEU A 119 -6.86 9.39 -2.41
N ILE A 120 -7.50 9.19 -3.55
CA ILE A 120 -7.19 8.11 -4.49
C ILE A 120 -7.00 8.69 -5.89
N LYS A 121 -5.84 8.41 -6.46
CA LYS A 121 -5.55 8.57 -7.88
C LYS A 121 -5.47 7.20 -8.52
N TRP A 122 -6.28 6.96 -9.55
CA TRP A 122 -6.31 5.67 -10.24
C TRP A 122 -5.06 5.44 -11.10
N PRO A 123 -4.52 4.20 -11.15
CA PRO A 123 -3.43 3.85 -12.06
C PRO A 123 -3.89 3.92 -13.51
N ARG A 124 -2.93 4.19 -14.40
CA ARG A 124 -3.18 4.36 -15.82
C ARG A 124 -3.93 3.18 -16.45
N ALA A 125 -3.55 1.95 -16.08
CA ALA A 125 -4.18 0.73 -16.59
C ALA A 125 -5.68 0.64 -16.26
N LEU A 126 -6.09 1.05 -15.06
CA LEU A 126 -7.49 1.08 -14.67
C LEU A 126 -8.24 2.22 -15.33
N TRP A 127 -7.63 3.41 -15.41
CA TRP A 127 -8.22 4.55 -16.09
C TRP A 127 -8.59 4.22 -17.54
N HIS A 128 -7.66 3.65 -18.32
CA HIS A 128 -7.94 3.27 -19.71
C HIS A 128 -9.07 2.24 -19.82
N ARG A 129 -9.14 1.26 -18.91
CA ARG A 129 -10.22 0.26 -18.91
C ARG A 129 -11.58 0.89 -18.60
N MET A 130 -11.65 1.79 -17.61
CA MET A 130 -12.90 2.48 -17.25
C MET A 130 -13.41 3.35 -18.39
N VAL A 131 -12.52 4.12 -19.03
CA VAL A 131 -12.86 4.93 -20.20
C VAL A 131 -13.32 4.05 -21.36
N HIS A 132 -12.61 2.96 -21.65
CA HIS A 132 -13.02 2.05 -22.71
C HIS A 132 -14.39 1.42 -22.44
N SER A 133 -14.67 0.97 -21.21
CA SER A 133 -15.99 0.43 -20.86
C SER A 133 -17.12 1.43 -20.96
N ALA A 134 -16.87 2.70 -20.61
CA ALA A 134 -17.86 3.77 -20.72
C ALA A 134 -18.22 4.06 -22.18
N LEU A 135 -17.20 4.15 -23.05
CA LEU A 135 -17.39 4.39 -24.49
C LEU A 135 -18.09 3.24 -25.20
N THR A 136 -17.87 1.99 -24.79
CA THR A 136 -18.55 0.83 -25.37
C THR A 136 -20.01 0.73 -24.94
N ALA A 137 -20.37 1.24 -23.75
CA ALA A 137 -21.75 1.23 -23.27
C ALA A 137 -22.64 2.22 -24.04
N ASP A 138 -22.09 3.39 -24.41
CA ASP A 138 -22.78 4.44 -25.18
C ASP A 138 -23.05 4.06 -26.66
N GLN A 139 -22.35 3.06 -27.22
CA GLN A 139 -22.59 2.62 -28.62
C GLN A 139 -23.63 1.49 -28.76
N THR A 140 -24.14 0.98 -27.64
CA THR A 140 -25.16 -0.09 -27.61
C THR A 140 -26.55 0.38 -27.21
N THR A 141 -26.77 1.70 -27.13
CA THR A 141 -28.08 2.33 -26.89
C THR A 141 -28.51 3.10 -28.12
#